data_AF-Q52851-F1
#
_entry.id   AF-Q52851-F1
#
_cell.length_a   1.000
_cell.length_b   1.000
_cell.length_c   1.000
_cell.angle_alpha   90.00
_cell.angle_beta   90.00
_cell.angle_gamma   90.00
#
_symmetry.space_group_name_H-M   'P 1'
#
loop_
_entity.id
_entity.type
_entity.pdbx_description
1 polymer ?
#
loop_
_entity_poly.entity_id
_entity_poly.type
_entity_poly.pdbx_seq_one_letter_code
_entity_poly.pdbx_strand_id
1 'polypeptide(L)'
;LADNQIPMRDALPRLKALLEDESVLKVAQNLKYDYLLLKRYGIETRSFDDTMLISYVLEPAPARHGMDPLSEKFLGHTPIPYKDVAGSGKANVTFDLVDIDRATHYAAEDADVTLRLWLVLKPGCARGLTSVYERLERPLLPVLARMEARGITVDRQI
;
A
#
# COMPACT_ATOMS: atom_id res chain seq x y z
N LEU A 1 21.95 -8.29 7.23
CA LEU A 1 21.13 -7.41 8.08
C LEU A 1 21.96 -6.18 8.38
N ALA A 2 21.35 -5.00 8.35
CA ALA A 2 22.06 -3.75 8.64
C ALA A 2 22.46 -3.68 10.12
N ASP A 3 23.51 -2.91 10.42
CA ASP A 3 23.91 -2.67 11.79
C ASP A 3 22.76 -2.01 12.58
N ASN A 4 22.54 -2.46 13.82
CA ASN A 4 21.46 -2.01 14.70
C ASN A 4 20.03 -2.24 14.18
N GLN A 5 19.83 -3.12 13.19
CA GLN A 5 18.49 -3.45 12.71
C GLN A 5 17.65 -4.13 13.80
N ILE A 6 16.45 -3.59 14.05
CA ILE A 6 15.51 -4.15 15.03
C ILE A 6 15.08 -5.55 14.56
N PRO A 7 15.23 -6.61 15.39
CA PRO A 7 14.78 -7.94 15.04
C PRO A 7 13.26 -8.00 14.81
N MET A 8 12.82 -8.79 13.81
CA MET A 8 11.40 -8.91 13.49
C MET A 8 10.53 -9.35 14.68
N ARG A 9 11.07 -10.23 15.54
CA ARG A 9 10.40 -10.69 16.78
C ARG A 9 10.05 -9.54 17.74
N ASP A 10 10.80 -8.44 17.67
CA ASP A 10 10.63 -7.28 18.54
C ASP A 10 9.82 -6.17 17.84
N ALA A 11 9.96 -6.04 16.52
CA ALA A 11 9.23 -5.05 15.72
C ALA A 11 7.76 -5.42 15.49
N LEU A 12 7.46 -6.67 15.11
CA LEU A 12 6.12 -7.09 14.72
C LEU A 12 5.06 -6.92 15.83
N PRO A 13 5.32 -7.23 17.11
CA PRO A 13 4.32 -7.01 18.18
C PRO A 13 3.96 -5.53 18.34
N ARG A 14 4.93 -4.62 18.18
CA ARG A 14 4.71 -3.17 18.28
C ARG A 14 3.91 -2.65 17.09
N LEU A 15 4.25 -3.11 15.88
CA LEU A 15 3.49 -2.78 14.67
C LEU A 15 2.08 -3.35 14.74
N LYS A 16 1.89 -4.57 15.23
CA LYS A 16 0.56 -5.19 15.40
C LYS A 16 -0.35 -4.33 16.27
N ALA A 17 0.14 -3.87 17.42
CA ALA A 17 -0.63 -3.01 18.32
C ALA A 17 -1.15 -1.75 17.60
N LEU A 18 -0.32 -1.11 16.78
CA LEU A 18 -0.70 0.09 16.02
C LEU A 18 -1.62 -0.22 14.82
N LEU A 19 -1.28 -1.25 14.04
CA LEU A 19 -1.96 -1.59 12.80
C LEU A 19 -3.37 -2.15 13.04
N GLU A 20 -3.59 -2.83 14.17
CA GLU A 20 -4.90 -3.38 14.54
C GLU A 20 -5.76 -2.42 15.36
N ASP A 21 -5.20 -1.29 15.82
CA ASP A 21 -5.98 -0.26 16.53
C ASP A 21 -6.93 0.46 15.56
N GLU A 22 -8.23 0.39 15.83
CA GLU A 22 -9.28 1.03 15.02
C GLU A 22 -9.32 2.56 15.21
N SER A 23 -8.80 3.08 16.31
CA SER A 23 -8.73 4.52 16.59
C SER A 23 -7.66 5.23 15.76
N VAL A 24 -6.71 4.48 15.19
CA VAL A 24 -5.63 4.99 14.35
C VAL A 24 -5.96 4.73 12.89
N LEU A 25 -6.15 5.79 12.10
CA LEU A 25 -6.32 5.68 10.65
C LEU A 25 -4.96 5.42 9.98
N LYS A 26 -4.85 4.35 9.19
CA LYS A 26 -3.69 4.07 8.35
C LYS A 26 -3.96 4.53 6.93
N VAL A 27 -3.07 5.34 6.36
CA VAL A 27 -3.16 5.78 4.97
C VAL A 27 -2.14 5.01 4.15
N ALA A 28 -2.58 4.41 3.05
CA ALA A 28 -1.75 3.56 2.21
C ALA A 28 -2.13 3.70 0.73
N GLN A 29 -1.27 3.20 -0.15
CA GLN A 29 -1.50 3.10 -1.59
C GLN A 29 -1.53 1.63 -1.97
N ASN A 30 -2.66 1.13 -2.48
CA ASN A 30 -2.85 -0.29 -2.81
C ASN A 30 -2.63 -1.22 -1.59
N LEU A 31 -3.28 -0.90 -0.48
CA LEU A 31 -3.14 -1.56 0.82
C LEU A 31 -3.43 -3.06 0.78
N LYS A 32 -4.16 -3.56 -0.22
CA LYS A 32 -4.44 -5.00 -0.38
C LYS A 32 -3.14 -5.82 -0.34
N TYR A 33 -2.07 -5.32 -0.95
CA TYR A 33 -0.76 -5.98 -0.95
C TYR A 33 -0.19 -6.08 0.48
N ASP A 34 -0.09 -4.95 1.19
CA ASP A 34 0.43 -4.91 2.56
C ASP A 34 -0.45 -5.71 3.52
N TYR A 35 -1.76 -5.65 3.34
CA TYR A 35 -2.73 -6.41 4.12
C TYR A 35 -2.48 -7.92 4.00
N LEU A 36 -2.25 -8.42 2.78
CA LEU A 36 -1.90 -9.82 2.54
C LEU A 36 -0.54 -10.21 3.13
N LEU A 37 0.46 -9.32 3.04
CA LEU A 37 1.78 -9.53 3.63
C LEU A 37 1.69 -9.62 5.15
N LEU A 38 1.05 -8.64 5.79
CA LEU A 38 0.88 -8.55 7.25
C LEU A 38 0.05 -9.71 7.81
N LYS A 39 -0.96 -10.19 7.06
CA LYS A 39 -1.73 -11.39 7.40
C LYS A 39 -0.84 -12.62 7.61
N ARG A 40 0.26 -12.76 6.86
CA ARG A 40 1.22 -13.89 7.02
C ARG A 40 1.93 -13.85 8.36
N TYR A 41 2.03 -12.67 8.97
CA TYR A 41 2.60 -12.45 10.30
C TYR A 41 1.52 -12.35 11.40
N GLY A 42 0.28 -12.73 11.09
CA GLY A 42 -0.84 -12.70 12.04
C GLY A 42 -1.29 -11.28 12.41
N ILE A 43 -1.05 -10.30 11.54
CA ILE A 43 -1.47 -8.91 11.71
C ILE A 43 -2.62 -8.61 10.74
N GLU A 44 -3.74 -8.09 11.26
CA GLU A 44 -4.90 -7.70 10.47
C GLU A 44 -5.14 -6.19 10.54
N THR A 45 -4.63 -5.44 9.57
CA THR A 45 -4.78 -3.98 9.52
C THR A 45 -6.25 -3.56 9.59
N ARG A 46 -6.58 -2.74 10.60
CA ARG A 46 -7.89 -2.11 10.81
C ARG A 46 -7.88 -0.66 10.35
N SER A 47 -9.03 0.02 10.31
CA SER A 47 -9.16 1.48 10.11
C SER A 47 -8.13 2.09 9.14
N PHE A 48 -8.46 2.08 7.85
CA PHE A 48 -7.53 2.49 6.80
C PHE A 48 -8.19 3.32 5.72
N ASP A 49 -7.38 4.11 5.02
CA ASP A 49 -7.71 4.71 3.74
C ASP A 49 -6.71 4.30 2.66
N ASP A 50 -7.19 4.11 1.43
CA ASP A 50 -6.39 3.71 0.28
C ASP A 50 -6.45 4.76 -0.82
N THR A 51 -5.33 5.43 -1.10
CA THR A 51 -5.27 6.52 -2.09
C THR A 51 -5.55 6.05 -3.52
N MET A 52 -5.26 4.79 -3.86
CA MET A 52 -5.61 4.20 -5.15
C MET A 52 -7.13 4.13 -5.29
N LEU A 53 -7.82 3.63 -4.26
CA LEU A 53 -9.28 3.49 -4.26
C LEU A 53 -9.98 4.86 -4.18
N ILE A 54 -9.46 5.80 -3.39
CA ILE A 54 -9.97 7.17 -3.37
C ILE A 54 -9.86 7.76 -4.78
N SER A 55 -8.68 7.68 -5.42
CA SER A 55 -8.49 8.18 -6.78
C SER A 55 -9.46 7.53 -7.78
N TYR A 56 -9.66 6.21 -7.69
CA TYR A 56 -10.61 5.47 -8.53
C TYR A 56 -12.04 5.97 -8.40
N VAL A 57 -12.49 6.23 -7.17
CA VAL A 57 -13.85 6.75 -6.91
C VAL A 57 -14.02 8.16 -7.46
N LEU A 58 -12.99 9.01 -7.38
CA LEU A 58 -13.06 10.39 -7.85
C LEU A 58 -13.07 10.50 -9.38
N GLU A 59 -12.27 9.69 -10.05
CA GLU A 59 -12.15 9.70 -11.50
C GLU A 59 -12.02 8.25 -12.01
N PRO A 60 -13.15 7.55 -12.25
CA PRO A 60 -13.11 6.21 -12.85
C PRO A 60 -12.44 6.26 -14.24
N ALA A 61 -11.94 5.09 -14.70
CA ALA A 61 -11.23 4.87 -15.97
C ALA A 61 -11.50 5.89 -17.11
N PRO A 62 -10.46 6.35 -17.84
CA PRO A 62 -9.19 5.65 -18.11
C PRO A 62 -8.00 6.08 -17.22
N ALA A 63 -8.25 6.73 -16.08
CA ALA A 63 -7.18 7.22 -15.20
C ALA A 63 -6.27 6.08 -14.68
N ARG A 64 -4.96 6.36 -14.58
CA ARG A 64 -3.98 5.48 -13.93
C ARG A 64 -3.93 5.84 -12.45
N HIS A 65 -4.29 4.90 -11.58
CA HIS A 65 -4.36 5.10 -10.12
C HIS A 65 -3.10 4.67 -9.35
N GLY A 66 -2.00 4.41 -10.07
CA GLY A 66 -0.71 4.11 -9.45
C GLY A 66 -0.12 5.33 -8.74
N MET A 67 0.82 5.13 -7.82
CA MET A 67 1.41 6.22 -7.04
C MET A 67 2.11 7.25 -7.94
N ASP A 68 2.97 6.81 -8.85
CA ASP A 68 3.76 7.66 -9.74
C ASP A 68 2.89 8.62 -10.58
N PRO A 69 1.90 8.14 -11.36
CA PRO A 69 1.06 9.05 -12.15
C PRO A 69 0.20 9.98 -11.28
N LEU A 70 -0.20 9.56 -10.08
CA LEU A 70 -0.92 10.42 -9.15
C LEU A 70 -0.01 11.49 -8.56
N SER A 71 1.21 11.13 -8.16
CA SER A 71 2.21 12.05 -7.63
C SER A 71 2.58 13.12 -8.65
N GLU A 72 2.81 12.72 -9.91
CA GLU A 72 3.09 13.68 -10.98
C GLU A 72 1.91 14.63 -11.22
N LYS A 73 0.68 14.08 -11.31
CA LYS A 73 -0.54 14.86 -11.57
C LYS A 73 -0.86 15.86 -10.46
N PHE A 74 -0.81 15.43 -9.20
CA PHE A 74 -1.32 16.22 -8.08
C PHE A 74 -0.25 16.96 -7.30
N LEU A 75 0.99 16.46 -7.31
CA LEU A 75 2.08 17.01 -6.50
C LEU A 75 3.20 17.61 -7.35
N GLY A 76 3.22 17.38 -8.67
CA GLY A 76 4.33 17.79 -9.54
C GLY A 76 5.65 17.12 -9.16
N HIS A 77 5.58 15.95 -8.52
CA HIS A 77 6.71 15.19 -7.98
C HIS A 77 6.80 13.83 -8.66
N THR A 78 7.99 13.47 -9.17
CA THR A 78 8.25 12.14 -9.74
C THR A 78 8.92 11.29 -8.67
N PRO A 79 8.25 10.23 -8.15
CA PRO A 79 8.85 9.34 -7.16
C PRO A 79 10.03 8.54 -7.72
N ILE A 80 10.86 8.04 -6.82
CA ILE A 80 12.00 7.16 -7.10
C ILE A 80 11.47 5.84 -7.69
N PRO A 81 11.82 5.48 -8.93
CA PRO A 81 11.41 4.21 -9.51
C PRO A 81 12.03 3.01 -8.77
N TYR A 82 11.26 1.94 -8.54
CA TYR A 82 11.77 0.71 -7.90
C TYR A 82 13.03 0.13 -8.58
N LYS A 83 13.12 0.23 -9.91
CA LYS A 83 14.29 -0.22 -10.69
C LYS A 83 15.58 0.54 -10.34
N ASP A 84 15.47 1.78 -9.86
CA ASP A 84 16.62 2.61 -9.48
C ASP A 84 17.10 2.24 -8.07
N VAL A 85 16.35 1.40 -7.36
CA VAL A 85 16.66 0.86 -6.02
C VAL A 85 17.13 -0.58 -6.13
N ALA A 86 16.30 -1.45 -6.69
CA ALA A 86 16.54 -2.89 -6.78
C ALA A 86 17.26 -3.34 -8.05
N GLY A 87 17.51 -2.44 -9.01
CA GLY A 87 18.08 -2.78 -10.31
C GLY A 87 17.06 -3.32 -11.32
N SER A 88 17.53 -3.81 -12.45
CA SER A 88 16.66 -4.30 -13.53
C SER A 88 17.25 -5.51 -14.27
N GLY A 89 16.38 -6.32 -14.88
CA GLY A 89 16.77 -7.51 -15.64
C GLY A 89 17.57 -8.50 -14.79
N LYS A 90 18.74 -8.93 -15.29
CA LYS A 90 19.63 -9.88 -14.59
C LYS A 90 20.30 -9.30 -13.35
N ALA A 91 20.34 -7.98 -13.20
CA ALA A 91 20.94 -7.29 -12.06
C ALA A 91 19.90 -6.92 -10.98
N ASN A 92 18.65 -7.36 -11.13
CA ASN A 92 17.61 -7.14 -10.14
C ASN A 92 17.89 -7.96 -8.87
N VAL A 93 17.85 -7.30 -7.72
CA VAL A 93 17.98 -7.91 -6.40
C VAL A 93 16.68 -7.81 -5.63
N THR A 94 16.46 -8.73 -4.69
CA THR A 94 15.35 -8.63 -3.75
C THR A 94 15.59 -7.51 -2.73
N PHE A 95 14.52 -6.93 -2.18
CA PHE A 95 14.60 -5.73 -1.35
C PHE A 95 15.44 -5.91 -0.07
N ASP A 96 15.59 -7.15 0.41
CA ASP A 96 16.46 -7.51 1.54
C ASP A 96 17.97 -7.37 1.26
N LEU A 97 18.35 -7.29 -0.02
CA LEU A 97 19.73 -7.08 -0.47
C LEU A 97 20.02 -5.62 -0.87
N VAL A 98 19.02 -4.74 -0.81
CA VAL A 98 19.19 -3.31 -1.07
C VAL A 98 19.90 -2.69 0.12
N ASP A 99 20.84 -1.78 -0.16
CA ASP A 99 21.50 -0.97 0.85
C ASP A 99 20.47 -0.20 1.72
N ILE A 100 20.72 -0.13 3.03
CA ILE A 100 19.73 0.37 3.99
C ILE A 100 19.37 1.84 3.75
N ASP A 101 20.33 2.67 3.32
CA ASP A 101 20.07 4.09 3.06
C ASP A 101 19.16 4.24 1.85
N ARG A 102 19.46 3.51 0.76
CA ARG A 102 18.63 3.49 -0.45
C ARG A 102 17.22 2.94 -0.19
N ALA A 103 17.13 1.85 0.56
CA ALA A 103 15.85 1.25 0.96
C ALA A 103 15.02 2.23 1.80
N THR A 104 15.67 2.95 2.72
CA THR A 104 15.02 3.94 3.59
C THR A 104 14.48 5.11 2.79
N HIS A 105 15.27 5.69 1.88
CA HIS A 105 14.83 6.80 1.04
C HIS A 105 13.61 6.44 0.18
N TYR A 106 13.65 5.28 -0.47
CA TYR A 106 12.55 4.78 -1.29
C TYR A 106 11.28 4.54 -0.45
N ALA A 107 11.38 3.76 0.63
CA ALA A 107 10.22 3.40 1.44
C ALA A 107 9.62 4.61 2.20
N ALA A 108 10.46 5.56 2.62
CA ALA A 108 10.00 6.78 3.27
C ALA A 108 9.31 7.73 2.28
N GLU A 109 9.81 7.81 1.04
CA GLU A 109 9.15 8.58 -0.01
C GLU A 109 7.77 8.02 -0.35
N ASP A 110 7.64 6.69 -0.53
CA ASP A 110 6.35 6.04 -0.77
C ASP A 110 5.32 6.42 0.31
N ALA A 111 5.73 6.43 1.58
CA ALA A 111 4.88 6.84 2.71
C ALA A 111 4.53 8.33 2.71
N ASP A 112 5.50 9.23 2.45
CA ASP A 112 5.28 10.68 2.39
C ASP A 112 4.33 11.06 1.23
N VAL A 113 4.63 10.58 0.03
CA VAL A 113 3.84 10.82 -1.18
C VAL A 113 2.42 10.32 -0.98
N THR A 114 2.25 9.12 -0.41
CA THR A 114 0.93 8.56 -0.11
C THR A 114 0.12 9.46 0.82
N LEU A 115 0.72 9.98 1.89
CA LEU A 115 0.02 10.90 2.80
C LEU A 115 -0.35 12.22 2.11
N ARG A 116 0.58 12.79 1.31
CA ARG A 116 0.34 14.02 0.55
C ARG A 116 -0.78 13.84 -0.47
N LEU A 117 -0.82 12.70 -1.16
CA LEU A 117 -1.91 12.34 -2.06
C LEU A 117 -3.23 12.23 -1.31
N TRP A 118 -3.27 11.58 -0.15
CA TRP A 118 -4.49 11.47 0.65
C TRP A 118 -5.03 12.84 1.07
N LEU A 119 -4.17 13.77 1.49
CA LEU A 119 -4.58 15.13 1.87
C LEU A 119 -5.26 15.88 0.72
N VAL A 120 -4.83 15.65 -0.52
CA VAL A 120 -5.41 16.29 -1.73
C VAL A 120 -6.67 15.55 -2.21
N LEU A 121 -6.65 14.22 -2.19
CA LEU A 121 -7.70 13.39 -2.78
C LEU A 121 -8.91 13.25 -1.85
N LYS A 122 -8.70 12.97 -0.55
CA LYS A 122 -9.77 12.65 0.41
C LYS A 122 -10.87 13.72 0.47
N PRO A 123 -10.58 15.03 0.47
CA PRO A 123 -11.62 16.07 0.44
C PRO A 123 -12.56 15.95 -0.78
N GLY A 124 -12.08 15.42 -1.90
CA GLY A 124 -12.88 15.21 -3.10
C GLY A 124 -14.05 14.26 -2.90
N CYS A 125 -13.96 13.31 -1.96
CA CYS A 125 -15.04 12.37 -1.67
C CYS A 125 -16.29 13.08 -1.13
N ALA A 126 -16.12 14.23 -0.47
CA ALA A 126 -17.23 15.00 0.10
C ALA A 126 -18.24 15.50 -0.96
N ARG A 127 -17.89 15.45 -2.25
CA ARG A 127 -18.76 15.80 -3.38
C ARG A 127 -19.79 14.71 -3.72
N GLY A 128 -20.31 13.99 -2.72
CA GLY A 128 -21.31 12.94 -2.87
C GLY A 128 -20.76 11.51 -3.08
N LEU A 129 -19.44 11.33 -2.97
CA LEU A 129 -18.76 10.05 -3.21
C LEU A 129 -18.31 9.35 -1.92
N THR A 130 -18.42 10.00 -0.76
CA THR A 130 -18.06 9.44 0.55
C THR A 130 -18.72 8.09 0.79
N SER A 131 -20.02 7.94 0.49
CA SER A 131 -20.73 6.68 0.69
C SER A 131 -20.16 5.55 -0.18
N VAL A 132 -19.83 5.84 -1.45
CA VAL A 132 -19.24 4.84 -2.36
C VAL A 132 -17.89 4.39 -1.83
N TYR A 133 -17.01 5.34 -1.52
CA TYR A 133 -15.70 5.00 -1.00
C TYR A 133 -15.77 4.25 0.35
N GLU A 134 -16.52 4.79 1.32
CA GLU A 134 -16.49 4.28 2.70
C GLU A 134 -17.33 3.03 2.94
N ARG A 135 -18.39 2.81 2.15
CA ARG A 135 -19.32 1.69 2.33
C ARG A 135 -19.20 0.61 1.26
N LEU A 136 -18.57 0.90 0.12
CA LEU A 136 -18.37 -0.07 -0.96
C LEU A 136 -16.88 -0.40 -1.13
N GLU A 137 -16.05 0.56 -1.54
CA GLU A 137 -14.66 0.29 -1.94
C GLU A 137 -13.77 -0.10 -0.75
N ARG A 138 -13.76 0.71 0.31
CA ARG A 138 -12.92 0.46 1.50
C ARG A 138 -13.23 -0.88 2.18
N PRO A 139 -14.50 -1.27 2.42
CA PRO A 139 -14.83 -2.57 3.00
C PRO A 139 -14.58 -3.77 2.07
N LEU A 140 -14.48 -3.55 0.75
CA LEU A 140 -14.25 -4.62 -0.23
C LEU A 140 -12.79 -5.11 -0.22
N LEU A 141 -11.84 -4.26 0.15
CA LEU A 141 -10.41 -4.60 0.23
C LEU A 141 -10.12 -5.91 1.01
N PRO A 142 -10.57 -6.07 2.27
CA PRO A 142 -10.34 -7.31 3.02
C PRO A 142 -11.09 -8.51 2.44
N VAL A 143 -12.20 -8.31 1.71
CA VAL A 143 -12.91 -9.39 1.01
C VAL A 143 -12.05 -9.91 -0.14
N LEU A 144 -11.55 -9.00 -1.00
CA LEU A 144 -10.68 -9.35 -2.13
C LEU A 144 -9.39 -10.00 -1.65
N ALA A 145 -8.78 -9.49 -0.59
CA ALA A 145 -7.61 -10.12 0.02
C ALA A 145 -7.90 -11.56 0.47
N ARG A 146 -9.05 -11.83 1.10
CA ARG A 146 -9.41 -13.21 1.47
C ARG A 146 -9.65 -14.12 0.27
N MET A 147 -10.27 -13.61 -0.79
CA MET A 147 -10.49 -14.36 -2.03
C MET A 147 -9.15 -14.72 -2.68
N GLU A 148 -8.24 -13.76 -2.78
CA GLU A 148 -6.90 -13.95 -3.34
C GLU A 148 -6.08 -14.94 -2.53
N ALA A 149 -6.07 -14.82 -1.20
CA ALA A 149 -5.37 -15.73 -0.31
C ALA A 149 -5.92 -17.17 -0.35
N ARG A 150 -7.22 -17.33 -0.61
CA ARG A 150 -7.85 -18.64 -0.76
C ARG A 150 -7.45 -19.33 -2.07
N GLY A 151 -7.24 -18.56 -3.13
CA GLY A 151 -6.98 -19.08 -4.47
C GLY A 151 -8.17 -19.86 -5.05
N ILE A 152 -7.90 -20.54 -6.17
CA ILE A 152 -8.86 -21.39 -6.88
C ILE A 152 -8.18 -22.74 -7.13
N THR A 153 -8.87 -23.84 -6.84
CA THR A 153 -8.39 -25.19 -7.16
C THR A 153 -8.48 -25.41 -8.67
N VAL A 154 -7.37 -25.80 -9.29
CA VAL A 154 -7.29 -26.10 -10.72
C VAL A 154 -6.96 -27.57 -10.88
N ASP A 155 -7.85 -28.31 -11.52
CA ASP A 155 -7.55 -29.64 -12.04
C ASP A 155 -6.79 -29.48 -13.37
N ARG A 156 -5.64 -30.14 -13.49
CA ARG A 156 -4.78 -30.09 -14.69
C ARG A 156 -5.02 -31.26 -15.65
N GLN A 157 -5.87 -32.23 -15.26
CA GLN A 157 -6.15 -33.43 -16.05
C GLN A 157 -7.36 -33.28 -16.99
N ILE A 158 -8.06 -32.14 -16.92
CA ILE A 158 -9.10 -31.69 -17.86
C ILE A 158 -8.54 -30.50 -18.63
#